data_AF-A0A2A2SD27-F1
#
_entry.id   AF-A0A2A2SD27-F1
#
_cell.length_a   1.000
_cell.length_b   1.000
_cell.length_c   1.000
_cell.angle_alpha   90.00
_cell.angle_beta   90.00
_cell.angle_gamma   90.00
#
_symmetry.space_group_name_H-M   'P 1'
#
loop_
_entity.id
_entity.type
_entity.pdbx_description
1 polymer ?
#
loop_
_entity_poly.entity_id
_entity_poly.type
_entity_poly.pdbx_seq_one_letter_code
_entity_poly.pdbx_strand_id
1 'polypeptide(L)' 'MSAKTSERRRAAFFKALAETGNQTLAAERAKVSRSWVSLHRAGDPAFRAEMEAAIASAEARLDRAAGVGPAAKWRT' A
#
# COMPACT_ATOMS: atom_id res chain seq x y z
N MET A 1 16.03 13.78 -16.19
CA MET A 1 15.31 12.55 -15.77
C MET A 1 13.86 12.68 -16.19
N SER A 2 13.35 11.73 -16.98
CA SER A 2 12.02 11.84 -17.62
C SER A 2 10.90 11.83 -16.57
N ALA A 3 10.28 12.99 -16.39
CA ALA A 3 9.08 13.18 -15.60
C ALA A 3 7.91 12.39 -16.23
N LYS A 4 7.66 11.15 -15.79
CA LYS A 4 6.42 10.40 -16.09
C LYS A 4 6.22 9.08 -15.34
N THR A 5 6.68 8.93 -14.09
CA THR A 5 5.80 8.23 -13.13
C THR A 5 4.75 9.24 -12.73
N SER A 6 3.69 9.32 -13.55
CA SER A 6 2.67 10.36 -13.42
C SER A 6 2.12 10.37 -12.00
N GLU A 7 1.78 11.54 -11.47
CA GLU A 7 1.03 11.69 -10.22
C GLU A 7 -0.14 10.70 -10.14
N ARG A 8 -0.76 10.38 -11.29
CA ARG A 8 -1.74 9.30 -11.45
C ARG A 8 -1.27 7.93 -10.95
N ARG A 9 -0.04 7.49 -11.22
CA ARG A 9 0.51 6.22 -10.71
C ARG A 9 0.82 6.29 -9.22
N ARG A 10 1.32 7.41 -8.72
CA ARG A 10 1.50 7.64 -7.27
C ARG A 10 0.14 7.58 -6.54
N ALA A 11 -0.85 8.28 -7.05
CA ALA A 11 -2.22 8.23 -6.53
C ALA A 11 -2.83 6.83 -6.61
N ALA A 12 -2.64 6.12 -7.73
CA ALA A 12 -3.09 4.73 -7.86
C ALA A 12 -2.39 3.78 -6.86
N PHE A 13 -1.10 4.00 -6.60
CA PHE A 13 -0.34 3.23 -5.61
C PHE A 13 -0.89 3.45 -4.21
N PHE A 14 -1.04 4.71 -3.77
CA PHE A 14 -1.56 4.99 -2.43
C PHE A 14 -3.01 4.57 -2.24
N LYS A 15 -3.85 4.72 -3.27
CA LYS A 15 -5.22 4.16 -3.24
C LYS A 15 -5.19 2.65 -3.02
N ALA A 16 -4.40 1.92 -3.82
CA ALA A 16 -4.30 0.47 -3.70
C ALA A 16 -3.66 0.04 -2.36
N LEU A 17 -2.71 0.81 -1.84
CA LEU A 17 -2.07 0.55 -0.56
C LEU A 17 -3.05 0.73 0.61
N ALA A 18 -3.84 1.80 0.62
CA ALA A 18 -4.87 2.02 1.64
C ALA A 18 -5.98 0.95 1.60
N GLU A 19 -6.29 0.42 0.42
CA GLU A 19 -7.27 -0.67 0.28
C GLU A 19 -6.72 -2.02 0.79
N THR A 20 -5.46 -2.34 0.49
CA THR A 20 -4.93 -3.71 0.65
C THR A 20 -3.96 -3.88 1.82
N GLY A 21 -3.29 -2.82 2.26
CA GLY A 21 -2.15 -2.90 3.18
C GLY A 21 -0.92 -3.61 2.60
N ASN A 22 -0.98 -4.12 1.37
CA ASN A 22 0.06 -4.95 0.76
C ASN A 22 0.80 -4.16 -0.32
N GLN A 23 2.06 -3.82 -0.03
CA GLN A 23 2.89 -3.00 -0.91
C GLN A 23 3.14 -3.64 -2.28
N THR A 24 3.32 -4.96 -2.35
CA THR A 24 3.54 -5.68 -3.61
C THR A 24 2.31 -5.59 -4.51
N LEU A 25 1.13 -5.90 -3.96
CA LEU A 25 -0.13 -5.80 -4.69
C LEU A 25 -0.44 -4.36 -5.10
N ALA A 26 -0.15 -3.39 -4.24
CA ALA A 26 -0.32 -1.98 -4.55
C ALA A 26 0.58 -1.53 -5.72
N ALA A 27 1.84 -1.99 -5.76
CA ALA A 27 2.76 -1.70 -6.84
C ALA A 27 2.29 -2.29 -8.18
N GLU A 28 1.83 -3.55 -8.17
CA GLU A 28 1.26 -4.20 -9.36
C GLU A 28 0.02 -3.47 -9.88
N ARG A 29 -0.94 -3.12 -9.00
CA ARG A 29 -2.15 -2.38 -9.35
C ARG A 29 -1.86 -1.00 -9.95
N ALA A 30 -0.85 -0.32 -9.41
CA ALA A 30 -0.41 0.98 -9.89
C ALA A 30 0.51 0.92 -11.12
N LYS A 31 0.89 -0.29 -11.56
CA LYS A 31 1.84 -0.53 -12.66
C LYS A 31 3.18 0.19 -12.41
N VAL A 32 3.69 0.08 -11.19
CA VAL A 32 5.02 0.54 -10.78
C VAL A 32 5.85 -0.64 -10.27
N SER A 33 7.17 -0.54 -10.34
CA SER A 33 8.05 -1.61 -9.84
C SER A 33 8.25 -1.52 -8.34
N ARG A 34 8.58 -2.64 -7.67
CA ARG A 34 8.97 -2.63 -6.26
C ARG A 34 10.23 -1.79 -6.02
N SER A 35 11.18 -1.80 -6.95
CA SER A 35 12.37 -0.95 -6.89
C SER A 35 12.02 0.54 -6.95
N TRP A 36 10.99 0.92 -7.72
CA TRP A 36 10.47 2.29 -7.74
C TRP A 36 9.95 2.70 -6.36
N VAL A 37 9.18 1.83 -5.69
CA VAL A 37 8.67 2.09 -4.33
C VAL A 37 9.82 2.24 -3.34
N SER A 38 10.80 1.33 -3.38
CA SER A 38 11.97 1.38 -2.50
C SER A 38 12.78 2.67 -2.68
N LEU A 39 13.03 3.06 -3.93
CA LEU A 39 13.75 4.30 -4.25
C LEU A 39 13.02 5.54 -3.74
N HIS A 40 11.69 5.63 -3.93
CA HIS A 40 10.90 6.76 -3.45
C HIS A 40 10.82 6.80 -1.93
N ARG A 41 10.65 5.65 -1.28
CA ARG A 41 10.65 5.57 0.19
C ARG A 41 11.98 6.04 0.80
N ALA A 42 13.10 5.73 0.15
CA ALA A 42 14.43 6.11 0.62
C ALA A 42 14.75 7.59 0.34
N GLY A 43 14.32 8.12 -0.81
CA GLY A 43 14.70 9.46 -1.28
C GLY A 43 13.68 10.57 -1.02
N ASP A 44 12.42 10.25 -0.71
CA ASP A 44 11.32 11.21 -0.50
C ASP A 44 10.67 10.99 0.88
N PRO A 45 11.02 11.81 1.89
CA PRO A 45 10.42 11.73 3.22
C PRO A 45 8.90 11.93 3.23
N ALA A 46 8.33 12.71 2.31
CA ALA A 46 6.89 12.91 2.20
C ALA A 46 6.21 11.66 1.63
N PHE A 47 6.80 11.03 0.61
CA PHE A 47 6.34 9.74 0.12
C PHE A 47 6.33 8.68 1.22
N ARG A 48 7.41 8.62 2.03
CA ARG A 48 7.47 7.71 3.18
C ARG A 48 6.33 7.99 4.17
N ALA A 49 6.11 9.25 4.54
CA ALA A 49 5.03 9.62 5.46
C ALA A 49 3.63 9.25 4.94
N GLU A 50 3.35 9.51 3.66
CA GLU A 50 2.10 9.08 3.01
C GLU A 50 1.95 7.55 3.01
N MET A 51 3.04 6.81 2.84
CA MET A 51 3.03 5.35 2.84
C MET A 51 2.68 4.79 4.22
N GLU A 52 3.30 5.31 5.28
CA GLU A 52 2.98 4.90 6.66
C GLU A 52 1.51 5.24 7.00
N ALA A 53 1.02 6.41 6.58
CA ALA A 53 -0.39 6.78 6.77
C ALA A 53 -1.37 5.86 6.03
N ALA A 54 -1.04 5.47 4.79
CA ALA A 54 -1.85 4.55 4.01
C ALA A 54 -1.89 3.14 4.63
N ILE A 55 -0.75 2.67 5.16
CA ILE A 55 -0.66 1.38 5.87
C ILE A 55 -1.52 1.43 7.14
N ALA A 56 -1.39 2.47 7.97
CA ALA A 56 -2.22 2.62 9.17
C ALA A 56 -3.73 2.65 8.85
N SER A 57 -4.13 3.30 7.75
CA SER A 57 -5.52 3.28 7.28
C SER A 57 -5.97 1.88 6.86
N ALA A 58 -5.10 1.11 6.21
CA ALA A 58 -5.41 -0.26 5.79
C ALA A 58 -5.54 -1.18 7.01
N GLU A 59 -4.64 -1.07 7.98
CA GLU A 59 -4.70 -1.78 9.27
C GLU A 59 -6.01 -1.48 9.99
N ALA A 60 -6.34 -0.20 10.20
CA ALA A 60 -7.60 0.18 10.84
C ALA A 60 -8.85 -0.30 10.08
N ARG A 61 -8.77 -0.50 8.76
CA ARG A 61 -9.86 -1.10 7.96
C ARG A 61 -9.93 -2.61 8.18
N LEU A 62 -8.80 -3.29 8.15
CA LEU A 62 -8.70 -4.73 8.38
C LEU A 62 -9.10 -5.10 9.79
N ASP A 63 -8.73 -4.32 10.80
CA ASP A 63 -9.15 -4.50 12.20
C ASP A 63 -10.66 -4.39 12.35
N ARG A 64 -11.28 -3.40 11.69
CA ARG A 64 -12.75 -3.29 11.62
C ARG A 64 -13.40 -4.50 10.93
N ALA A 65 -12.72 -5.09 9.95
CA ALA A 65 -13.18 -6.29 9.27
C ALA A 65 -12.85 -7.59 10.06
N ALA A 66 -11.91 -7.56 10.99
CA ALA A 66 -11.39 -8.72 11.72
C ALA A 66 -12.38 -9.33 12.73
N GLY A 67 -13.62 -8.80 12.81
CA GLY A 67 -14.73 -9.53 13.43
C GLY A 67 -14.99 -10.91 12.81
N VAL A 68 -14.43 -11.17 11.62
CA VAL A 68 -14.41 -12.50 10.98
C VAL A 68 -13.09 -13.21 11.29
N GLY A 69 -12.99 -13.80 12.48
CA GLY A 69 -11.87 -14.70 12.79
C GLY A 69 -11.86 -15.93 11.86
N PRO A 70 -10.75 -16.69 11.80
CA PRO A 70 -10.71 -17.92 11.02
C PRO A 70 -11.85 -18.84 11.45
N ALA A 71 -12.50 -19.48 10.46
CA ALA A 71 -13.59 -20.40 10.72
C ALA A 71 -13.13 -21.45 11.75
N ALA A 72 -14.02 -21.87 12.65
CA ALA A 72 -13.68 -22.72 13.80
C ALA A 72 -12.87 -23.98 13.40
N LYS A 73 -13.10 -24.53 12.21
CA LYS A 73 -12.35 -25.67 11.65
C LYS A 73 -10.84 -25.43 11.42
N TRP A 74 -10.38 -24.19 11.48
CA TRP A 74 -8.98 -23.80 11.32
C TRP A 74 -8.34 -23.35 12.65
N ARG A 75 -9.05 -23.47 13.78
CA ARG A 75 -8.56 -23.08 15.12
C ARG A 75 -7.94 -24.23 15.92
N THR A 76 -7.87 -25.43 15.33
CA THR A 76 -7.24 -26.64 15.89
C THR A 76 -5.78 -26.75 15.50
#